data_AF-A0A7V9I507-F1
#
_entry.id   AF-A0A7V9I507-F1
#
_cell.length_a   1.000
_cell.length_b   1.000
_cell.length_c   1.000
_cell.angle_alpha   90.00
_cell.angle_beta   90.00
_cell.angle_gamma   90.00
#
_symmetry.space_group_name_H-M   'P 1'
#
loop_
_entity.id
_entity.type
_entity.pdbx_description
1 polymer ?
#
loop_
_entity_poly.entity_id
_entity_poly.type
_entity_poly.pdbx_seq_one_letter_code
_entity_poly.pdbx_strand_id
1 'polypeptide(L)'
;MAYDVLSEEQREIRELVRTLARERIAPRAAEIDESHEFPWDVVELFREHGIFGLLFDEEHGGTGTGTLLALIAIEEVSKVCATSGLILAVQELGSLGLKLAGTEEQQARYLPKLASGEWLCAYALSEAGSGSDSAAMRTTARRDNGEYVLNGGKRFITNAGVAGLYTVFAKTDPDAGHPGISAFVVEADTPGFEVARLEPKMGISGSTTGELVFEDCRVPEGNRLGAEGEGFKIAMRILDRSRPGVAAQGLGIGQGATDYALEYAKSRETMGKPIAQHQLIAAKLADMETKCEAARGLLYSFGQMVDAGVDGPELTKASAMAKLYCTDVAMEVSTEAVQILGGYGYIREYPVERMMRDAKITQIYEGTNEIQRLVIAREMLKENRAFLLAGVG
;
A
#
# COMPACT_ATOMS: atom_id res chain seq x y z
N MET A 1 -14.45 -17.26 14.76
CA MET A 1 -13.51 -17.46 15.89
C MET A 1 -13.86 -16.48 17.00
N ALA A 2 -13.65 -16.80 18.28
CA ALA A 2 -14.06 -15.98 19.43
C ALA A 2 -13.34 -14.60 19.56
N TYR A 3 -12.53 -14.23 18.57
CA TYR A 3 -11.75 -12.99 18.48
C TYR A 3 -12.07 -12.19 17.21
N ASP A 4 -13.25 -12.39 16.61
CA ASP A 4 -13.65 -11.58 15.47
C ASP A 4 -13.94 -10.15 15.93
N VAL A 5 -12.99 -9.25 15.64
CA VAL A 5 -13.00 -7.84 16.04
C VAL A 5 -13.98 -6.97 15.25
N LEU A 6 -14.68 -7.56 14.28
CA LEU A 6 -15.57 -6.84 13.38
C LEU A 6 -17.00 -6.74 13.92
N SER A 7 -17.62 -5.59 13.66
CA SER A 7 -19.07 -5.43 13.76
C SER A 7 -19.78 -6.29 12.71
N GLU A 8 -21.09 -6.47 12.86
CA GLU A 8 -21.87 -7.24 11.87
C GLU A 8 -21.84 -6.59 10.48
N GLU A 9 -21.97 -5.27 10.42
CA GLU A 9 -21.84 -4.49 9.17
C GLU A 9 -20.46 -4.68 8.53
N GLN A 10 -19.38 -4.62 9.32
CA GLN A 10 -18.02 -4.86 8.81
C GLN A 10 -17.84 -6.29 8.29
N ARG A 11 -18.51 -7.29 8.89
CA ARG A 11 -18.52 -8.67 8.38
C ARG A 11 -19.23 -8.76 7.04
N GLU A 12 -20.40 -8.16 6.90
CA GLU A 12 -21.17 -8.16 5.66
C GLU A 12 -20.35 -7.55 4.51
N ILE A 13 -19.70 -6.40 4.77
CA ILE A 13 -18.83 -5.75 3.79
C ILE A 13 -17.61 -6.62 3.45
N ARG A 14 -16.97 -7.23 4.45
CA ARG A 14 -15.87 -8.18 4.20
C ARG A 14 -16.30 -9.34 3.32
N GLU A 15 -17.46 -9.93 3.57
CA GLU A 15 -17.97 -11.05 2.75
C GLU A 15 -18.33 -10.60 1.33
N LEU A 16 -18.84 -9.38 1.14
CA LEU A 16 -19.01 -8.77 -0.18
C LEU A 16 -17.67 -8.68 -0.91
N VAL A 17 -16.65 -8.06 -0.28
CA VAL A 17 -15.32 -7.91 -0.89
C VAL A 17 -14.71 -9.28 -1.23
N ARG A 18 -14.82 -10.26 -0.33
CA ARG A 18 -14.33 -11.63 -0.56
C ARG A 18 -15.03 -12.29 -1.75
N THR A 19 -16.34 -12.10 -1.88
CA THR A 19 -17.12 -12.63 -3.01
C THR A 19 -16.65 -12.01 -4.33
N LEU A 20 -16.51 -10.68 -4.37
CA LEU A 20 -15.98 -9.97 -5.54
C LEU A 20 -14.56 -10.42 -5.90
N ALA A 21 -13.68 -10.54 -4.90
CA ALA A 21 -12.32 -11.01 -5.06
C ALA A 21 -12.31 -12.42 -5.70
N ARG A 22 -13.05 -13.37 -5.13
CA ARG A 22 -13.08 -14.76 -5.61
C ARG A 22 -13.71 -14.90 -7.00
N GLU A 23 -14.84 -14.24 -7.24
CA GLU A 23 -15.68 -14.52 -8.41
C GLU A 23 -15.37 -13.62 -9.60
N ARG A 24 -14.84 -12.42 -9.37
CA ARG A 24 -14.61 -11.42 -10.43
C ARG A 24 -13.14 -11.09 -10.63
N ILE A 25 -12.34 -11.06 -9.56
CA ILE A 25 -10.93 -10.64 -9.63
C ILE A 25 -10.00 -11.84 -9.83
N ALA A 26 -10.18 -12.94 -9.09
CA ALA A 26 -9.31 -14.11 -9.18
C ALA A 26 -9.20 -14.69 -10.61
N PRO A 27 -10.29 -14.79 -11.41
CA PRO A 27 -10.20 -15.28 -12.78
C PRO A 27 -9.37 -14.39 -13.71
N ARG A 28 -9.27 -13.09 -13.42
CA ARG A 28 -8.54 -12.09 -14.22
C ARG A 28 -7.06 -12.03 -13.88
N ALA A 29 -6.67 -12.54 -12.73
CA ALA A 29 -5.40 -12.24 -12.10
C ALA A 29 -4.17 -12.68 -12.94
N ALA A 30 -4.25 -13.83 -13.62
CA ALA A 30 -3.20 -14.30 -14.52
C ALA A 30 -3.09 -13.44 -15.79
N GLU A 31 -4.22 -13.07 -16.41
CA GLU A 31 -4.26 -12.21 -17.59
C GLU A 31 -3.68 -10.82 -17.30
N ILE A 32 -4.01 -10.23 -16.15
CA ILE A 32 -3.47 -8.93 -15.70
C ILE A 32 -1.94 -8.98 -15.57
N ASP A 33 -1.38 -10.10 -15.13
CA ASP A 33 0.07 -10.25 -15.01
C ASP A 33 0.73 -10.47 -16.38
N GLU A 34 0.12 -11.27 -17.26
CA GLU A 34 0.68 -11.57 -18.58
C GLU A 34 0.60 -10.38 -19.55
N SER A 35 -0.50 -9.62 -19.54
CA SER A 35 -0.68 -8.48 -20.44
C SER A 35 0.08 -7.24 -19.99
N HIS A 36 0.40 -7.13 -18.70
CA HIS A 36 0.93 -5.92 -18.06
C HIS A 36 0.00 -4.70 -18.21
N GLU A 37 -1.27 -4.90 -18.56
CA GLU A 37 -2.25 -3.83 -18.73
C GLU A 37 -2.90 -3.47 -17.40
N PHE A 38 -3.23 -2.18 -17.25
CA PHE A 38 -3.92 -1.69 -16.06
C PHE A 38 -5.38 -2.18 -16.04
N PRO A 39 -5.82 -2.85 -14.96
CA PRO A 39 -7.13 -3.52 -14.94
C PRO A 39 -8.26 -2.54 -14.63
N TRP A 40 -8.63 -1.72 -15.62
CA TRP A 40 -9.76 -0.78 -15.52
C TRP A 40 -11.08 -1.49 -15.20
N ASP A 41 -11.26 -2.74 -15.64
CA ASP A 41 -12.43 -3.56 -15.28
C ASP A 41 -12.56 -3.79 -13.77
N VAL A 42 -11.43 -3.91 -13.05
CA VAL A 42 -11.42 -4.01 -11.59
C VAL A 42 -11.72 -2.65 -10.94
N VAL A 43 -11.27 -1.55 -11.53
CA VAL A 43 -11.61 -0.19 -11.07
C VAL A 43 -13.12 0.03 -11.17
N GLU A 44 -13.74 -0.31 -12.31
CA GLU A 44 -15.19 -0.20 -12.47
C GLU A 44 -15.95 -1.08 -11.48
N LEU A 45 -15.46 -2.30 -11.21
CA LEU A 45 -16.04 -3.17 -10.20
C LEU A 45 -16.01 -2.52 -8.81
N PHE A 46 -14.89 -1.88 -8.43
CA PHE A 46 -14.80 -1.16 -7.17
C PHE A 46 -15.72 0.06 -7.11
N ARG A 47 -15.91 0.78 -8.23
CA ARG A 47 -16.86 1.90 -8.33
C ARG A 47 -18.29 1.43 -8.16
N GLU A 48 -18.71 0.39 -8.90
CA GLU A 48 -20.06 -0.16 -8.89
C GLU A 48 -20.50 -0.61 -7.49
N HIS A 49 -19.56 -1.17 -6.72
CA HIS A 49 -19.81 -1.68 -5.38
C HIS A 49 -19.39 -0.72 -4.25
N GLY A 50 -19.00 0.51 -4.56
CA GLY A 50 -18.64 1.53 -3.56
C GLY A 50 -17.39 1.20 -2.73
N ILE A 51 -16.49 0.35 -3.22
CA ILE A 51 -15.33 -0.15 -2.47
C ILE A 51 -14.30 0.97 -2.20
N PHE A 52 -14.17 1.94 -3.11
CA PHE A 52 -13.31 3.11 -2.87
C PHE A 52 -13.80 3.95 -1.69
N GLY A 53 -15.12 3.98 -1.44
CA GLY A 53 -15.71 4.74 -0.34
C GLY A 53 -15.26 4.27 1.04
N LEU A 54 -14.80 3.02 1.19
CA LEU A 54 -14.27 2.47 2.45
C LEU A 54 -13.06 3.25 2.99
N LEU A 55 -12.38 3.98 2.11
CA LEU A 55 -11.17 4.73 2.40
C LEU A 55 -11.48 6.15 2.91
N PHE A 56 -12.71 6.62 2.83
CA PHE A 56 -13.07 8.03 3.06
C PHE A 56 -14.20 8.17 4.08
N ASP A 57 -14.25 9.34 4.72
CA ASP A 57 -15.33 9.71 5.63
C ASP A 57 -16.60 10.08 4.85
N GLU A 58 -17.76 9.97 5.50
CA GLU A 58 -19.08 10.21 4.89
C GLU A 58 -19.20 11.61 4.29
N GLU A 59 -18.60 12.63 4.93
CA GLU A 59 -18.63 14.02 4.45
C GLU A 59 -17.96 14.22 3.08
N HIS A 60 -17.11 13.28 2.67
CA HIS A 60 -16.44 13.27 1.38
C HIS A 60 -17.02 12.22 0.42
N GLY A 61 -18.17 11.63 0.73
CA GLY A 61 -18.82 10.59 -0.08
C GLY A 61 -18.26 9.18 0.15
N GLY A 62 -17.54 8.96 1.27
CA GLY A 62 -17.14 7.63 1.71
C GLY A 62 -18.18 6.95 2.60
N THR A 63 -17.78 5.86 3.25
CA THR A 63 -18.65 5.05 4.13
C THR A 63 -18.39 5.28 5.61
N GLY A 64 -17.29 5.94 6.01
CA GLY A 64 -16.97 6.17 7.42
C GLY A 64 -16.74 4.89 8.24
N THR A 65 -16.46 3.75 7.59
CA THR A 65 -16.40 2.41 8.22
C THR A 65 -15.09 2.10 8.96
N GLY A 66 -14.15 3.05 8.98
CA GLY A 66 -12.87 2.95 9.67
C GLY A 66 -11.73 2.33 8.84
N THR A 67 -10.51 2.61 9.29
CA THR A 67 -9.24 2.13 8.73
C THR A 67 -9.12 0.63 8.81
N LEU A 68 -9.63 -0.02 9.87
CA LEU A 68 -9.59 -1.47 9.97
C LEU A 68 -10.27 -2.16 8.77
N LEU A 69 -11.47 -1.69 8.39
CA LEU A 69 -12.19 -2.29 7.27
C LEU A 69 -11.50 -2.04 5.93
N ALA A 70 -10.91 -0.86 5.73
CA ALA A 70 -10.09 -0.56 4.56
C ALA A 70 -8.91 -1.54 4.41
N LEU A 71 -8.19 -1.82 5.49
CA LEU A 71 -7.09 -2.78 5.50
C LEU A 71 -7.56 -4.21 5.18
N ILE A 72 -8.72 -4.60 5.70
CA ILE A 72 -9.33 -5.91 5.42
C ILE A 72 -9.72 -6.02 3.95
N ALA A 73 -10.27 -4.97 3.35
CA ALA A 73 -10.60 -4.97 1.93
C ALA A 73 -9.34 -5.16 1.06
N ILE A 74 -8.24 -4.47 1.40
CA ILE A 74 -6.95 -4.66 0.72
C ILE A 74 -6.44 -6.09 0.89
N GLU A 75 -6.52 -6.67 2.10
CA GLU A 75 -6.11 -8.05 2.37
C GLU A 75 -6.92 -9.04 1.51
N GLU A 76 -8.25 -8.99 1.56
CA GLU A 76 -9.12 -9.94 0.86
C GLU A 76 -8.93 -9.89 -0.66
N VAL A 77 -8.75 -8.70 -1.26
CA VAL A 77 -8.45 -8.58 -2.69
C VAL A 77 -7.04 -9.10 -3.00
N SER A 78 -6.06 -8.81 -2.15
CA SER A 78 -4.67 -9.20 -2.39
C SER A 78 -4.42 -10.70 -2.26
N LYS A 79 -5.32 -11.45 -1.61
CA LYS A 79 -5.33 -12.93 -1.61
C LYS A 79 -5.38 -13.52 -3.01
N VAL A 80 -6.02 -12.82 -3.95
CA VAL A 80 -6.22 -13.33 -5.32
C VAL A 80 -5.44 -12.56 -6.37
N CYS A 81 -5.22 -11.26 -6.16
CA CYS A 81 -4.47 -10.40 -7.08
C CYS A 81 -3.83 -9.20 -6.36
N ALA A 82 -2.51 -9.22 -6.21
CA ALA A 82 -1.76 -8.14 -5.56
C ALA A 82 -1.92 -6.80 -6.30
N THR A 83 -1.90 -6.79 -7.63
CA THR A 83 -2.14 -5.60 -8.46
C THR A 83 -3.48 -4.96 -8.15
N SER A 84 -4.55 -5.75 -8.03
CA SER A 84 -5.89 -5.24 -7.74
C SER A 84 -6.00 -4.67 -6.33
N GLY A 85 -5.38 -5.34 -5.34
CA GLY A 85 -5.32 -4.81 -3.97
C GLY A 85 -4.51 -3.51 -3.87
N LEU A 86 -3.47 -3.37 -4.71
CA LEU A 86 -2.66 -2.16 -4.77
C LEU A 86 -3.45 -0.92 -5.20
N ILE A 87 -4.48 -1.08 -6.02
CA ILE A 87 -5.34 0.04 -6.45
C ILE A 87 -5.95 0.74 -5.23
N LEU A 88 -6.49 -0.04 -4.28
CA LEU A 88 -7.07 0.50 -3.04
C LEU A 88 -5.99 1.09 -2.13
N ALA A 89 -4.86 0.39 -1.96
CA ALA A 89 -3.76 0.88 -1.13
C ALA A 89 -3.19 2.22 -1.64
N VAL A 90 -3.05 2.38 -2.96
CA VAL A 90 -2.56 3.64 -3.56
C VAL A 90 -3.60 4.73 -3.52
N GLN A 91 -4.90 4.39 -3.64
CA GLN A 91 -5.98 5.37 -3.48
C GLN A 91 -5.96 5.99 -2.07
N GLU A 92 -5.66 5.18 -1.04
CA GLU A 92 -5.43 5.70 0.31
C GLU A 92 -4.16 6.56 0.37
N LEU A 93 -3.02 6.01 -0.06
CA LEU A 93 -1.73 6.70 -0.04
C LEU A 93 -1.78 8.09 -0.71
N GLY A 94 -2.33 8.17 -1.92
CA GLY A 94 -2.35 9.40 -2.70
C GLY A 94 -3.34 10.44 -2.18
N SER A 95 -4.39 10.02 -1.46
CA SER A 95 -5.41 10.91 -0.89
C SER A 95 -5.04 11.43 0.50
N LEU A 96 -4.18 10.74 1.26
CA LEU A 96 -3.82 11.11 2.63
C LEU A 96 -3.23 12.53 2.77
N GLY A 97 -2.54 13.05 1.74
CA GLY A 97 -2.05 14.43 1.77
C GLY A 97 -3.18 15.46 1.91
N LEU A 98 -4.28 15.26 1.17
CA LEU A 98 -5.48 16.09 1.26
C LEU A 98 -6.22 15.90 2.59
N LYS A 99 -6.35 14.66 3.06
CA LYS A 99 -7.01 14.36 4.34
C LYS A 99 -6.27 15.00 5.53
N LEU A 100 -4.94 14.98 5.51
CA LEU A 100 -4.11 15.38 6.66
C LEU A 100 -3.68 16.85 6.67
N ALA A 101 -3.65 17.50 5.50
CA ALA A 101 -3.09 18.84 5.33
C ALA A 101 -3.82 19.69 4.27
N GLY A 102 -4.91 19.18 3.70
CA GLY A 102 -5.73 19.94 2.76
C GLY A 102 -6.60 20.98 3.48
N THR A 103 -6.85 22.11 2.83
CA THR A 103 -7.88 23.06 3.24
C THR A 103 -9.27 22.51 2.94
N GLU A 104 -10.32 23.07 3.55
CA GLU A 104 -11.72 22.71 3.24
C GLU A 104 -12.02 22.81 1.74
N GLU A 105 -11.52 23.84 1.06
CA GLU A 105 -11.68 24.03 -0.39
C GLU A 105 -10.98 22.91 -1.19
N GLN A 106 -9.76 22.54 -0.82
CA GLN A 106 -9.03 21.45 -1.46
C GLN A 106 -9.74 20.11 -1.24
N GLN A 107 -10.18 19.85 -0.01
CA GLN A 107 -10.88 18.62 0.34
C GLN A 107 -12.21 18.50 -0.41
N ALA A 108 -13.02 19.55 -0.40
CA ALA A 108 -14.29 19.59 -1.13
C ALA A 108 -14.12 19.43 -2.65
N ARG A 109 -13.00 19.93 -3.20
CA ARG A 109 -12.70 19.81 -4.64
C ARG A 109 -12.29 18.40 -5.07
N TYR A 110 -11.45 17.74 -4.28
CA TYR A 110 -10.77 16.52 -4.72
C TYR A 110 -11.28 15.23 -4.06
N LEU A 111 -11.55 15.24 -2.74
CA LEU A 111 -11.87 14.01 -2.02
C LEU A 111 -13.14 13.30 -2.53
N PRO A 112 -14.24 13.99 -2.91
CA PRO A 112 -15.41 13.32 -3.49
C PRO A 112 -15.13 12.53 -4.77
N LYS A 113 -14.24 13.04 -5.63
CA LYS A 113 -13.82 12.34 -6.86
C LYS A 113 -12.95 11.13 -6.58
N LEU A 114 -12.17 11.18 -5.50
CA LEU A 114 -11.34 10.06 -5.07
C LEU A 114 -12.19 8.99 -4.34
N ALA A 115 -13.17 9.41 -3.55
CA ALA A 115 -14.07 8.52 -2.82
C ALA A 115 -15.01 7.73 -3.74
N SER A 116 -15.53 8.37 -4.79
CA SER A 116 -16.30 7.69 -5.84
C SER A 116 -15.44 6.82 -6.76
N GLY A 117 -14.11 7.00 -6.71
CA GLY A 117 -13.17 6.40 -7.64
C GLY A 117 -13.19 7.03 -9.03
N GLU A 118 -13.95 8.11 -9.29
CA GLU A 118 -13.93 8.87 -10.56
C GLU A 118 -12.48 9.15 -10.97
N TRP A 119 -11.68 9.64 -10.02
CA TRP A 119 -10.25 9.81 -10.17
C TRP A 119 -9.51 8.78 -9.32
N LEU A 120 -8.47 8.21 -9.92
CA LEU A 120 -7.42 7.55 -9.18
C LEU A 120 -6.36 8.58 -8.79
N CYS A 121 -5.66 8.35 -7.68
CA CYS A 121 -4.54 9.21 -7.28
C CYS A 121 -3.20 8.47 -7.26
N ALA A 122 -2.14 9.25 -7.15
CA ALA A 122 -0.76 8.80 -7.07
C ALA A 122 0.04 9.64 -6.05
N TYR A 123 1.14 9.08 -5.58
CA TYR A 123 2.03 9.71 -4.60
C TYR A 123 3.45 9.79 -5.15
N ALA A 124 3.96 11.01 -5.29
CA ALA A 124 5.16 11.33 -6.05
C ALA A 124 6.25 11.97 -5.16
N LEU A 125 6.91 11.13 -4.38
CA LEU A 125 8.03 11.51 -3.51
C LEU A 125 9.39 11.18 -4.14
N SER A 126 9.59 9.89 -4.46
CA SER A 126 10.87 9.31 -4.87
C SER A 126 11.40 9.86 -6.19
N GLU A 127 12.73 9.92 -6.29
CA GLU A 127 13.48 10.31 -7.48
C GLU A 127 14.59 9.28 -7.78
N ALA A 128 15.17 9.35 -8.99
CA ALA A 128 16.25 8.43 -9.38
C ALA A 128 17.45 8.44 -8.41
N GLY A 129 17.74 9.58 -7.78
CA GLY A 129 18.80 9.74 -6.78
C GLY A 129 18.33 9.77 -5.32
N SER A 130 17.03 9.61 -5.05
CA SER A 130 16.45 9.81 -3.72
C SER A 130 15.26 8.87 -3.50
N GLY A 131 15.52 7.77 -2.78
CA GLY A 131 14.50 6.81 -2.34
C GLY A 131 14.36 6.86 -0.82
N SER A 132 15.12 5.99 -0.13
CA SER A 132 15.16 5.93 1.34
C SER A 132 15.62 7.25 1.98
N ASP A 133 16.57 7.95 1.35
CA ASP A 133 16.94 9.33 1.69
C ASP A 133 16.07 10.31 0.90
N SER A 134 14.78 10.37 1.26
CA SER A 134 13.78 11.12 0.49
C SER A 134 14.00 12.64 0.52
N ALA A 135 14.81 13.16 1.45
CA ALA A 135 15.09 14.59 1.55
C ALA A 135 16.15 15.08 0.55
N ALA A 136 16.92 14.16 -0.03
CA ALA A 136 17.91 14.43 -1.07
C ALA A 136 17.29 14.71 -2.46
N MET A 137 15.97 14.80 -2.54
CA MET A 137 15.24 15.15 -3.76
C MET A 137 15.73 16.47 -4.37
N ARG A 138 15.67 16.57 -5.71
CA ARG A 138 16.14 17.71 -6.50
C ARG A 138 15.03 18.39 -7.29
N THR A 139 13.84 17.80 -7.40
CA THR A 139 12.68 18.48 -7.98
C THR A 139 12.43 19.77 -7.21
N THR A 140 12.28 20.89 -7.93
CA THR A 140 12.09 22.22 -7.36
C THR A 140 10.69 22.74 -7.64
N ALA A 141 10.22 23.66 -6.80
CA ALA A 141 9.00 24.43 -7.00
C ALA A 141 9.30 25.89 -6.70
N ARG A 142 9.45 26.73 -7.73
CA ARG A 142 9.72 28.16 -7.57
C ARG A 142 8.44 28.96 -7.64
N ARG A 143 8.19 29.82 -6.65
CA ARG A 143 7.06 30.76 -6.68
C ARG A 143 7.21 31.77 -7.83
N ASP A 144 6.14 31.96 -8.60
CA ASP A 144 6.08 32.86 -9.75
C ASP A 144 4.63 33.37 -9.92
N ASN A 145 4.38 34.66 -9.67
CA ASN A 145 3.09 35.33 -9.93
C ASN A 145 1.82 34.62 -9.39
N GLY A 146 1.86 34.09 -8.16
CA GLY A 146 0.71 33.40 -7.55
C GLY A 146 0.59 31.91 -7.94
N GLU A 147 1.60 31.38 -8.62
CA GLU A 147 1.76 29.97 -8.96
C GLU A 147 3.12 29.46 -8.48
N TYR A 148 3.31 28.14 -8.56
CA TYR A 148 4.61 27.48 -8.46
C TYR A 148 4.97 26.88 -9.80
N VAL A 149 6.21 27.09 -10.23
CA VAL A 149 6.77 26.45 -11.41
C VAL A 149 7.60 25.26 -10.94
N LEU A 150 7.11 24.06 -11.21
CA LEU A 150 7.77 22.80 -10.86
C LEU A 150 8.71 22.36 -11.99
N ASN A 151 9.93 21.99 -11.61
CA ASN A 151 10.93 21.46 -12.54
C ASN A 151 11.67 20.29 -11.89
N GLY A 152 11.74 19.15 -12.59
CA GLY A 152 12.44 17.96 -12.13
C GLY A 152 11.78 16.66 -12.59
N GLY A 153 12.02 15.59 -11.85
CA GLY A 153 11.49 14.28 -12.21
C GLY A 153 11.28 13.39 -10.99
N LYS A 154 10.21 12.59 -11.04
CA LYS A 154 9.86 11.60 -10.03
C LYS A 154 9.92 10.21 -10.63
N ARG A 155 10.26 9.21 -9.81
CA ARG A 155 10.60 7.87 -10.28
C ARG A 155 9.88 6.82 -9.45
N PHE A 156 9.44 5.75 -10.12
CA PHE A 156 8.71 4.64 -9.53
C PHE A 156 7.34 5.05 -8.98
N ILE A 157 6.64 5.95 -9.68
CA ILE A 157 5.35 6.43 -9.23
C ILE A 157 4.26 5.47 -9.69
N THR A 158 3.63 4.81 -8.72
CA THR A 158 2.48 3.93 -8.95
C THR A 158 1.29 4.75 -9.45
N ASN A 159 0.47 4.14 -10.32
CA ASN A 159 -0.64 4.79 -11.04
C ASN A 159 -0.20 5.89 -12.02
N ALA A 160 1.09 5.97 -12.36
CA ALA A 160 1.55 6.86 -13.44
C ALA A 160 0.78 6.57 -14.75
N GLY A 161 0.21 7.62 -15.34
CA GLY A 161 -0.54 7.55 -16.59
C GLY A 161 -2.01 7.15 -16.45
N VAL A 162 -2.45 6.75 -15.25
CA VAL A 162 -3.85 6.39 -14.97
C VAL A 162 -4.46 7.19 -13.81
N ALA A 163 -3.64 7.81 -12.97
CA ALA A 163 -4.10 8.75 -11.95
C ALA A 163 -4.50 10.10 -12.56
N GLY A 164 -5.61 10.65 -12.07
CA GLY A 164 -6.05 12.01 -12.36
C GLY A 164 -5.43 13.06 -11.44
N LEU A 165 -4.92 12.66 -10.26
CA LEU A 165 -4.33 13.55 -9.26
C LEU A 165 -3.05 12.98 -8.67
N TYR A 166 -2.02 13.81 -8.56
CA TYR A 166 -0.71 13.44 -8.04
C TYR A 166 -0.37 14.29 -6.82
N THR A 167 -0.10 13.66 -5.67
CA THR A 167 0.49 14.34 -4.52
C THR A 167 2.01 14.39 -4.71
N VAL A 168 2.56 15.57 -5.06
CA VAL A 168 3.95 15.79 -5.46
C VAL A 168 4.72 16.55 -4.38
N PHE A 169 5.94 16.10 -4.09
CA PHE A 169 6.86 16.79 -3.17
C PHE A 169 8.01 17.44 -3.93
N ALA A 170 8.29 18.70 -3.65
CA ALA A 170 9.35 19.45 -4.32
C ALA A 170 10.00 20.46 -3.37
N LYS A 171 11.25 20.79 -3.63
CA LYS A 171 11.98 21.81 -2.86
C LYS A 171 11.54 23.22 -3.27
N THR A 172 10.95 23.93 -2.33
CA THR A 172 10.72 25.39 -2.41
C THR A 172 11.93 26.17 -1.93
N ASP A 173 12.75 25.57 -1.05
CA ASP A 173 14.08 26.06 -0.68
C ASP A 173 15.10 24.90 -0.84
N PRO A 174 15.94 24.93 -1.89
CA PRO A 174 16.93 23.87 -2.14
C PRO A 174 17.91 23.62 -0.99
N ASP A 175 18.26 24.68 -0.24
CA ASP A 175 19.36 24.70 0.73
C ASP A 175 18.90 24.42 2.17
N ALA A 176 17.59 24.51 2.44
CA ALA A 176 17.02 24.32 3.79
C ALA A 176 16.86 22.85 4.23
N GLY A 177 17.28 21.87 3.43
CA GLY A 177 17.16 20.44 3.80
C GLY A 177 15.70 19.99 3.94
N HIS A 178 15.35 19.35 5.05
CA HIS A 178 13.97 18.87 5.29
C HIS A 178 12.94 20.03 5.32
N PRO A 179 13.18 21.15 6.04
CA PRO A 179 12.35 22.36 5.94
C PRO A 179 12.23 22.99 4.56
N GLY A 180 13.04 22.58 3.59
CA GLY A 180 13.01 23.12 2.23
C GLY A 180 11.96 22.49 1.32
N ILE A 181 11.25 21.46 1.79
CA ILE A 181 10.35 20.64 0.98
C ILE A 181 8.90 21.07 1.22
N SER A 182 8.15 21.28 0.14
CA SER A 182 6.71 21.53 0.15
C SER A 182 5.96 20.42 -0.59
N ALA A 183 4.66 20.31 -0.33
CA ALA A 183 3.78 19.33 -0.96
C ALA A 183 2.71 20.03 -1.79
N PHE A 184 2.33 19.43 -2.92
CA PHE A 184 1.41 19.98 -3.90
C PHE A 184 0.48 18.89 -4.42
N VAL A 185 -0.74 19.25 -4.80
CA VAL A 185 -1.58 18.40 -5.66
C VAL A 185 -1.49 18.89 -7.11
N VAL A 186 -1.17 17.98 -8.03
CA VAL A 186 -0.99 18.26 -9.45
C VAL A 186 -1.98 17.40 -10.23
N GLU A 187 -2.82 18.04 -11.05
CA GLU A 187 -3.78 17.36 -11.92
C GLU A 187 -3.06 16.80 -13.16
N ALA A 188 -3.51 15.66 -13.66
CA ALA A 188 -2.82 14.91 -14.72
C ALA A 188 -2.70 15.66 -16.06
N ASP A 189 -3.53 16.68 -16.29
CA ASP A 189 -3.56 17.51 -17.49
C ASP A 189 -2.86 18.87 -17.32
N THR A 190 -2.20 19.08 -16.17
CA THR A 190 -1.43 20.32 -15.91
C THR A 190 -0.35 20.50 -16.97
N PRO A 191 -0.30 21.63 -17.71
CA PRO A 191 0.75 21.87 -18.70
C PRO A 191 2.15 21.80 -18.08
N GLY A 192 3.07 21.09 -18.74
CA GLY A 192 4.42 20.85 -18.24
C GLY A 192 4.56 19.59 -17.37
N PHE A 193 3.48 18.88 -17.08
CA PHE A 193 3.50 17.55 -16.47
C PHE A 193 3.42 16.45 -17.54
N GLU A 194 4.30 15.45 -17.46
CA GLU A 194 4.31 14.31 -18.37
C GLU A 194 4.66 13.00 -17.63
N VAL A 195 4.10 11.89 -18.11
CA VAL A 195 4.54 10.53 -17.75
C VAL A 195 5.50 10.05 -18.84
N ALA A 196 6.80 10.21 -18.60
CA ALA A 196 7.84 9.98 -19.62
C ALA A 196 7.98 8.50 -20.02
N ARG A 197 7.81 7.58 -19.07
CA ARG A 197 7.83 6.13 -19.33
C ARG A 197 7.22 5.31 -18.20
N LEU A 198 6.82 4.10 -18.53
CA LEU A 198 6.45 3.05 -17.58
C LEU A 198 7.59 2.04 -17.39
N GLU A 199 7.67 1.47 -16.20
CA GLU A 199 8.71 0.54 -15.78
C GLU A 199 8.30 -0.92 -16.01
N PRO A 200 9.14 -1.73 -16.68
CA PRO A 200 9.02 -3.17 -16.61
C PRO A 200 9.42 -3.64 -15.20
N LYS A 201 8.61 -4.52 -14.60
CA LYS A 201 8.77 -4.96 -13.21
C LYS A 201 8.77 -6.49 -13.11
N MET A 202 9.24 -6.99 -11.97
CA MET A 202 9.26 -8.42 -11.65
C MET A 202 7.85 -9.00 -11.38
N GLY A 203 7.01 -8.23 -10.68
CA GLY A 203 5.65 -8.59 -10.31
C GLY A 203 4.80 -7.33 -10.25
N ILE A 204 3.58 -7.46 -9.73
CA ILE A 204 2.50 -6.46 -9.76
C ILE A 204 2.36 -5.84 -11.15
N SER A 205 2.45 -6.68 -12.19
CA SER A 205 2.77 -6.28 -13.56
C SER A 205 1.70 -5.37 -14.18
N GLY A 206 0.42 -5.61 -13.87
CA GLY A 206 -0.69 -4.74 -14.30
C GLY A 206 -0.76 -3.40 -13.57
N SER A 207 0.04 -3.17 -12.52
CA SER A 207 0.13 -1.84 -11.91
C SER A 207 1.03 -0.96 -12.75
N THR A 208 0.55 0.21 -13.19
CA THR A 208 1.42 1.17 -13.86
C THR A 208 2.37 1.78 -12.84
N THR A 209 3.64 1.85 -13.20
CA THR A 209 4.70 2.45 -12.38
C THR A 209 5.60 3.20 -13.32
N GLY A 210 5.83 4.49 -13.09
CA GLY A 210 6.48 5.31 -14.11
C GLY A 210 7.41 6.38 -13.60
N GLU A 211 8.00 7.06 -14.57
CA GLU A 211 8.74 8.30 -14.42
C GLU A 211 7.83 9.47 -14.76
N LEU A 212 7.75 10.43 -13.84
CA LEU A 212 7.07 11.69 -14.05
C LEU A 212 8.10 12.76 -14.34
N VAL A 213 7.82 13.64 -15.28
CA VAL A 213 8.65 14.78 -15.65
C VAL A 213 7.84 16.05 -15.45
N PHE A 214 8.48 17.06 -14.88
CA PHE A 214 7.94 18.40 -14.71
C PHE A 214 8.88 19.36 -15.44
N GLU A 215 8.38 20.00 -16.49
CA GLU A 215 9.08 21.01 -17.29
C GLU A 215 8.26 22.29 -17.31
N ASP A 216 8.71 23.28 -16.53
CA ASP A 216 7.99 24.52 -16.29
C ASP A 216 6.49 24.32 -15.93
N CYS A 217 6.22 23.26 -15.17
CA CYS A 217 4.87 22.85 -14.78
C CYS A 217 4.27 23.86 -13.81
N ARG A 218 3.27 24.62 -14.26
CA ARG A 218 2.63 25.69 -13.47
C ARG A 218 1.50 25.15 -12.62
N VAL A 219 1.66 25.25 -11.30
CA VAL A 219 0.71 24.77 -10.29
C VAL A 219 0.17 25.96 -9.51
N PRO A 220 -1.16 26.17 -9.41
CA PRO A 220 -1.73 27.27 -8.64
C PRO A 220 -1.28 27.25 -7.17
N GLU A 221 -1.13 28.42 -6.54
CA GLU A 221 -0.79 28.47 -5.10
C GLU A 221 -1.79 27.72 -4.22
N GLY A 222 -3.08 27.74 -4.59
CA GLY A 222 -4.15 27.01 -3.92
C GLY A 222 -4.04 25.49 -4.01
N ASN A 223 -3.10 24.94 -4.77
CA ASN A 223 -2.83 23.50 -4.85
C ASN A 223 -1.70 23.06 -3.89
N ARG A 224 -1.09 23.97 -3.13
CA ARG A 224 -0.08 23.62 -2.11
C ARG A 224 -0.77 23.08 -0.86
N LEU A 225 -0.31 21.94 -0.35
CA LEU A 225 -0.79 21.32 0.88
C LEU A 225 0.01 21.84 2.09
N GLY A 226 -0.68 22.16 3.19
CA GLY A 226 -0.06 22.72 4.41
C GLY A 226 0.53 24.12 4.20
N ALA A 227 1.61 24.46 4.92
CA ALA A 227 2.45 25.64 4.70
C ALA A 227 3.71 25.31 3.84
N GLU A 228 4.36 26.33 3.25
CA GLU A 228 5.67 26.12 2.61
C GLU A 228 6.66 25.52 3.62
N GLY A 229 7.45 24.53 3.20
CA GLY A 229 8.42 23.85 4.05
C GLY A 229 7.86 22.73 4.96
N GLU A 230 6.53 22.53 4.97
CA GLU A 230 5.91 21.44 5.74
C GLU A 230 5.85 20.10 4.99
N GLY A 231 6.24 20.06 3.71
CA GLY A 231 6.11 18.91 2.83
C GLY A 231 6.77 17.65 3.37
N PHE A 232 7.96 17.74 3.96
CA PHE A 232 8.62 16.55 4.55
C PHE A 232 7.84 15.99 5.75
N LYS A 233 7.30 16.85 6.60
CA LYS A 233 6.46 16.45 7.74
C LYS A 233 5.17 15.79 7.26
N ILE A 234 4.54 16.36 6.23
CA ILE A 234 3.36 15.80 5.58
C ILE A 234 3.68 14.41 5.01
N ALA A 235 4.78 14.26 4.27
CA ALA A 235 5.22 12.98 3.70
C ALA A 235 5.38 11.89 4.77
N MET A 236 6.00 12.20 5.91
CA MET A 236 6.19 11.23 6.99
C MET A 236 4.84 10.82 7.61
N ARG A 237 3.95 11.78 7.88
CA ARG A 237 2.60 11.50 8.41
C ARG A 237 1.76 10.64 7.45
N ILE A 238 1.88 10.88 6.14
CA ILE A 238 1.25 10.04 5.12
C ILE A 238 1.77 8.60 5.25
N LEU A 239 3.09 8.42 5.22
CA LEU A 239 3.71 7.08 5.29
C LEU A 239 3.38 6.32 6.57
N ASP A 240 3.25 7.01 7.71
CA ASP A 240 2.85 6.36 8.96
C ASP A 240 1.41 5.78 8.88
N ARG A 241 0.56 6.33 8.01
CA ARG A 241 -0.83 5.85 7.80
C ARG A 241 -0.99 4.93 6.59
N SER A 242 -0.13 5.03 5.58
CA SER A 242 -0.25 4.23 4.34
C SER A 242 0.51 2.89 4.38
N ARG A 243 1.65 2.79 5.10
CA ARG A 243 2.44 1.56 5.21
C ARG A 243 1.61 0.32 5.60
N PRO A 244 0.56 0.41 6.44
CA PRO A 244 -0.25 -0.75 6.76
C PRO A 244 -1.13 -1.22 5.59
N GLY A 245 -1.42 -0.39 4.59
CA GLY A 245 -2.01 -0.84 3.33
C GLY A 245 -1.08 -1.79 2.57
N VAL A 246 0.23 -1.53 2.56
CA VAL A 246 1.25 -2.46 2.06
C VAL A 246 1.31 -3.74 2.91
N ALA A 247 1.20 -3.60 4.23
CA ALA A 247 1.16 -4.74 5.13
C ALA A 247 -0.05 -5.65 4.84
N ALA A 248 -1.23 -5.06 4.61
CA ALA A 248 -2.45 -5.76 4.20
C ALA A 248 -2.28 -6.45 2.85
N GLN A 249 -1.63 -5.79 1.88
CA GLN A 249 -1.33 -6.41 0.59
C GLN A 249 -0.42 -7.64 0.77
N GLY A 250 0.67 -7.50 1.52
CA GLY A 250 1.59 -8.60 1.83
C GLY A 250 0.90 -9.76 2.54
N LEU A 251 0.11 -9.47 3.58
CA LEU A 251 -0.67 -10.47 4.29
C LEU A 251 -1.66 -11.20 3.36
N GLY A 252 -2.36 -10.45 2.49
CA GLY A 252 -3.25 -11.04 1.50
C GLY A 252 -2.51 -12.01 0.58
N ILE A 253 -1.38 -11.59 0.00
CA ILE A 253 -0.54 -12.46 -0.83
C ILE A 253 -0.12 -13.72 -0.07
N GLY A 254 0.35 -13.57 1.18
CA GLY A 254 0.74 -14.69 2.04
C GLY A 254 -0.41 -15.66 2.30
N GLN A 255 -1.58 -15.16 2.72
CA GLN A 255 -2.75 -16.01 2.96
C GLN A 255 -3.22 -16.70 1.68
N GLY A 256 -3.29 -15.99 0.55
CA GLY A 256 -3.66 -16.59 -0.74
C GLY A 256 -2.72 -17.71 -1.17
N ALA A 257 -1.41 -17.54 -0.95
CA ALA A 257 -0.41 -18.57 -1.20
C ALA A 257 -0.56 -19.78 -0.26
N THR A 258 -0.83 -19.55 1.03
CA THR A 258 -1.14 -20.61 2.00
C THR A 258 -2.37 -21.41 1.61
N ASP A 259 -3.47 -20.74 1.31
CA ASP A 259 -4.74 -21.35 0.95
C ASP A 259 -4.61 -22.21 -0.31
N TYR A 260 -3.92 -21.69 -1.33
CA TYR A 260 -3.67 -22.43 -2.56
C TYR A 260 -2.78 -23.67 -2.33
N ALA A 261 -1.69 -23.51 -1.57
CA ALA A 261 -0.79 -24.61 -1.24
C ALA A 261 -1.49 -25.71 -0.42
N LEU A 262 -2.38 -25.34 0.50
CA LEU A 262 -3.18 -26.27 1.29
C LEU A 262 -4.10 -27.14 0.41
N GLU A 263 -4.87 -26.52 -0.49
CA GLU A 263 -5.79 -27.25 -1.36
C GLU A 263 -5.05 -28.11 -2.39
N TYR A 264 -3.93 -27.62 -2.92
CA TYR A 264 -3.03 -28.44 -3.73
C TYR A 264 -2.48 -29.64 -2.93
N ALA A 265 -2.05 -29.42 -1.69
CA ALA A 265 -1.48 -30.48 -0.86
C ALA A 265 -2.49 -31.57 -0.48
N LYS A 266 -3.77 -31.23 -0.34
CA LYS A 266 -4.86 -32.18 -0.08
C LYS A 266 -5.20 -33.07 -1.28
N SER A 267 -4.97 -32.57 -2.50
CA SER A 267 -5.35 -33.25 -3.74
C SER A 267 -4.19 -33.97 -4.44
N ARG A 268 -2.97 -33.42 -4.36
CA ARG A 268 -1.78 -34.01 -4.97
C ARG A 268 -1.31 -35.23 -4.18
N GLU A 269 -1.11 -36.36 -4.85
CA GLU A 269 -0.57 -37.57 -4.22
C GLU A 269 0.89 -37.85 -4.60
N THR A 270 1.67 -38.29 -3.62
CA THR A 270 2.97 -38.93 -3.81
C THR A 270 3.15 -40.05 -2.78
N MET A 271 3.87 -41.11 -3.14
CA MET A 271 4.06 -42.26 -2.25
C MET A 271 2.72 -42.86 -1.73
N GLY A 272 1.69 -42.85 -2.59
CA GLY A 272 0.40 -43.49 -2.31
C GLY A 272 -0.55 -42.74 -1.37
N LYS A 273 -0.31 -41.46 -1.08
CA LYS A 273 -1.21 -40.62 -0.27
C LYS A 273 -1.11 -39.13 -0.64
N PRO A 274 -2.10 -38.31 -0.29
CA PRO A 274 -2.01 -36.85 -0.42
C PRO A 274 -0.77 -36.28 0.27
N ILE A 275 -0.11 -35.30 -0.36
CA ILE A 275 1.13 -34.75 0.18
C ILE A 275 0.92 -34.02 1.51
N ALA A 276 -0.29 -33.54 1.80
CA ALA A 276 -0.68 -33.00 3.10
C ALA A 276 -0.51 -34.02 4.26
N GLN A 277 -0.46 -35.32 3.96
CA GLN A 277 -0.22 -36.38 4.96
C GLN A 277 1.28 -36.69 5.18
N HIS A 278 2.19 -36.00 4.49
CA HIS A 278 3.62 -36.05 4.78
C HIS A 278 3.94 -35.03 5.86
N GLN A 279 4.55 -35.48 6.97
CA GLN A 279 4.75 -34.65 8.17
C GLN A 279 5.45 -33.32 7.88
N LEU A 280 6.44 -33.30 6.99
CA LEU A 280 7.17 -32.08 6.64
C LEU A 280 6.35 -31.09 5.80
N ILE A 281 5.39 -31.56 5.01
CA ILE A 281 4.45 -30.69 4.28
C ILE A 281 3.42 -30.13 5.26
N ALA A 282 2.87 -30.97 6.14
CA ALA A 282 1.96 -30.52 7.18
C ALA A 282 2.60 -29.48 8.12
N ALA A 283 3.87 -29.67 8.48
CA ALA A 283 4.63 -28.71 9.29
C ALA A 283 4.79 -27.36 8.57
N LYS A 284 5.14 -27.36 7.28
CA LYS A 284 5.22 -26.12 6.48
C LYS A 284 3.89 -25.37 6.44
N LEU A 285 2.79 -26.07 6.17
CA LEU A 285 1.45 -25.48 6.16
C LEU A 285 1.06 -24.89 7.53
N ALA A 286 1.41 -25.58 8.62
CA ALA A 286 1.17 -25.08 9.98
C ALA A 286 1.98 -23.79 10.26
N ASP A 287 3.25 -23.75 9.86
CA ASP A 287 4.10 -22.57 10.03
C ASP A 287 3.62 -21.39 9.19
N MET A 288 3.20 -21.65 7.95
CA MET A 288 2.66 -20.64 7.03
C MET A 288 1.38 -19.99 7.61
N GLU A 289 0.41 -20.81 8.02
CA GLU A 289 -0.85 -20.33 8.61
C GLU A 289 -0.60 -19.54 9.90
N THR A 290 0.25 -20.07 10.80
CA THR A 290 0.58 -19.40 12.06
C THR A 290 1.19 -18.02 11.84
N LYS A 291 2.08 -17.90 10.85
CA LYS A 291 2.72 -16.61 10.50
C LYS A 291 1.72 -15.62 9.92
N CYS A 292 0.81 -16.07 9.05
CA CYS A 292 -0.27 -15.23 8.54
C CYS A 292 -1.19 -14.72 9.65
N GLU A 293 -1.60 -15.58 10.59
CA GLU A 293 -2.42 -15.17 11.74
C GLU A 293 -1.69 -14.19 12.67
N ALA A 294 -0.40 -14.41 12.93
CA ALA A 294 0.41 -13.46 13.71
C ALA A 294 0.53 -12.09 13.01
N ALA A 295 0.71 -12.09 11.68
CA ALA A 295 0.76 -10.88 10.88
C ALA A 295 -0.57 -10.15 10.86
N ARG A 296 -1.68 -10.88 10.74
CA ARG A 296 -3.05 -10.35 10.83
C ARG A 296 -3.31 -9.68 12.17
N GLY A 297 -2.88 -10.30 13.27
CA GLY A 297 -3.01 -9.70 14.61
C GLY A 297 -2.32 -8.34 14.72
N LEU A 298 -1.09 -8.21 14.20
CA LEU A 298 -0.37 -6.93 14.16
C LEU A 298 -1.07 -5.89 13.29
N LEU A 299 -1.52 -6.29 12.09
CA LEU A 299 -2.18 -5.40 11.15
C LEU A 299 -3.52 -4.88 11.68
N TYR A 300 -4.36 -5.78 12.20
CA TYR A 300 -5.69 -5.42 12.66
C TYR A 300 -5.60 -4.58 13.94
N SER A 301 -4.64 -4.86 14.82
CA SER A 301 -4.35 -4.00 15.97
C SER A 301 -4.01 -2.58 15.53
N PHE A 302 -3.24 -2.39 14.44
CA PHE A 302 -2.98 -1.06 13.90
C PHE A 302 -4.28 -0.39 13.41
N GLY A 303 -5.12 -1.10 12.66
CA GLY A 303 -6.41 -0.58 12.19
C GLY A 303 -7.28 -0.08 13.35
N GLN A 304 -7.41 -0.89 14.40
CA GLN A 304 -8.15 -0.53 15.62
C GLN A 304 -7.55 0.68 16.35
N MET A 305 -6.22 0.81 16.38
CA MET A 305 -5.55 1.98 16.97
C MET A 305 -5.94 3.26 16.24
N VAL A 306 -5.92 3.26 14.90
CA VAL A 306 -6.34 4.42 14.09
C VAL A 306 -7.79 4.75 14.34
N ASP A 307 -8.67 3.75 14.34
CA ASP A 307 -10.11 3.93 14.56
C ASP A 307 -10.42 4.43 15.98
N ALA A 308 -9.56 4.13 16.96
CA ALA A 308 -9.62 4.67 18.32
C ALA A 308 -8.99 6.07 18.47
N GLY A 309 -8.48 6.66 17.38
CA GLY A 309 -7.89 8.01 17.38
C GLY A 309 -6.45 8.07 17.90
N VAL A 310 -5.73 6.93 17.96
CA VAL A 310 -4.30 6.91 18.34
C VAL A 310 -3.47 7.58 17.25
N ASP A 311 -2.51 8.40 17.65
CA ASP A 311 -1.61 9.11 16.72
C ASP A 311 -0.18 9.24 17.28
N GLY A 312 0.73 9.81 16.49
CA GLY A 312 2.08 10.16 16.91
C GLY A 312 3.04 8.97 17.01
N PRO A 313 4.01 8.98 17.95
CA PRO A 313 5.07 7.98 18.03
C PRO A 313 4.58 6.53 18.17
N GLU A 314 3.49 6.33 18.88
CA GLU A 314 2.91 5.00 19.08
C GLU A 314 2.39 4.43 17.75
N LEU A 315 1.63 5.24 17.00
CA LEU A 315 1.13 4.87 15.68
C LEU A 315 2.27 4.66 14.67
N THR A 316 3.28 5.55 14.68
CA THR A 316 4.48 5.48 13.82
C THR A 316 5.18 4.12 13.98
N LYS A 317 5.39 3.69 15.23
CA LYS A 317 6.05 2.42 15.54
C LYS A 317 5.17 1.22 15.15
N ALA A 318 3.88 1.25 15.46
CA ALA A 318 2.94 0.17 15.11
C ALA A 318 2.84 -0.04 13.59
N SER A 319 2.76 1.06 12.84
CA SER A 319 2.76 1.08 11.37
C SER A 319 4.00 0.39 10.79
N ALA A 320 5.20 0.76 11.28
CA ALA A 320 6.45 0.16 10.83
C ALA A 320 6.56 -1.34 11.19
N MET A 321 6.09 -1.74 12.38
CA MET A 321 6.05 -3.15 12.80
C MET A 321 5.12 -3.99 11.93
N ALA A 322 3.91 -3.50 11.66
CA ALA A 322 2.94 -4.18 10.82
C ALA A 322 3.50 -4.38 9.40
N LYS A 323 4.02 -3.32 8.77
CA LYS A 323 4.61 -3.40 7.43
C LYS A 323 5.81 -4.32 7.39
N LEU A 324 6.73 -4.21 8.34
CA LEU A 324 7.90 -5.08 8.40
C LEU A 324 7.51 -6.56 8.47
N TYR A 325 6.66 -6.92 9.44
CA TYR A 325 6.36 -8.32 9.71
C TYR A 325 5.49 -8.95 8.62
N CYS A 326 4.41 -8.27 8.20
CA CYS A 326 3.52 -8.82 7.17
C CYS A 326 4.25 -9.06 5.84
N THR A 327 5.18 -8.18 5.48
CA THR A 327 5.90 -8.29 4.20
C THR A 327 7.05 -9.30 4.23
N ASP A 328 7.72 -9.48 5.37
CA ASP A 328 8.67 -10.59 5.54
C ASP A 328 7.93 -11.95 5.51
N VAL A 329 6.77 -12.05 6.17
CA VAL A 329 5.91 -13.24 6.14
C VAL A 329 5.42 -13.54 4.72
N ALA A 330 4.96 -12.54 3.96
CA ALA A 330 4.49 -12.72 2.59
C ALA A 330 5.54 -13.38 1.69
N MET A 331 6.79 -12.93 1.78
CA MET A 331 7.89 -13.47 0.97
C MET A 331 8.26 -14.90 1.39
N GLU A 332 8.31 -15.16 2.69
CA GLU A 332 8.61 -16.51 3.20
C GLU A 332 7.52 -17.52 2.80
N VAL A 333 6.26 -17.18 3.05
CA VAL A 333 5.10 -18.04 2.78
C VAL A 333 4.93 -18.32 1.29
N SER A 334 5.04 -17.30 0.44
CA SER A 334 4.93 -17.49 -1.02
C SER A 334 6.05 -18.36 -1.59
N THR A 335 7.27 -18.27 -1.05
CA THR A 335 8.38 -19.16 -1.41
C THR A 335 8.09 -20.61 -1.02
N GLU A 336 7.56 -20.83 0.18
CA GLU A 336 7.16 -22.16 0.65
C GLU A 336 5.98 -22.73 -0.13
N ALA A 337 5.03 -21.91 -0.56
CA ALA A 337 3.95 -22.33 -1.44
C ALA A 337 4.50 -22.88 -2.78
N VAL A 338 5.44 -22.17 -3.41
CA VAL A 338 6.15 -22.68 -4.60
C VAL A 338 6.83 -24.02 -4.31
N GLN A 339 7.50 -24.14 -3.17
CA GLN A 339 8.19 -25.36 -2.75
C GLN A 339 7.24 -26.56 -2.53
N ILE A 340 6.05 -26.33 -1.96
CA ILE A 340 5.02 -27.36 -1.74
C ILE A 340 4.45 -27.87 -3.07
N LEU A 341 4.26 -26.98 -4.05
CA LEU A 341 3.80 -27.37 -5.39
C LEU A 341 4.89 -28.07 -6.22
N GLY A 342 6.16 -27.88 -5.87
CA GLY A 342 7.30 -28.45 -6.57
C GLY A 342 7.43 -27.89 -7.97
N GLY A 343 7.63 -28.74 -8.99
CA GLY A 343 7.77 -28.27 -10.38
C GLY A 343 6.58 -27.47 -10.89
N TYR A 344 5.36 -27.78 -10.43
CA TYR A 344 4.15 -27.03 -10.78
C TYR A 344 4.13 -25.63 -10.20
N GLY A 345 4.81 -25.41 -9.07
CA GLY A 345 4.93 -24.10 -8.45
C GLY A 345 5.88 -23.16 -9.21
N TYR A 346 6.68 -23.67 -10.15
CA TYR A 346 7.65 -22.88 -10.92
C TYR A 346 7.12 -22.47 -12.31
N ILE A 347 6.08 -23.13 -12.81
CA ILE A 347 5.47 -22.83 -14.11
C ILE A 347 4.28 -21.89 -13.93
N ARG A 348 4.01 -21.07 -14.96
CA ARG A 348 2.98 -20.02 -14.93
C ARG A 348 1.54 -20.52 -15.07
N GLU A 349 1.33 -21.84 -15.15
CA GLU A 349 -0.01 -22.44 -15.08
C GLU A 349 -0.60 -22.34 -13.66
N TYR A 350 0.24 -22.16 -12.64
CA TYR A 350 -0.15 -22.07 -11.23
C TYR A 350 0.19 -20.68 -10.67
N PRO A 351 -0.67 -20.10 -9.81
CA PRO A 351 -0.54 -18.70 -9.42
C PRO A 351 0.57 -18.42 -8.40
N VAL A 352 1.13 -19.45 -7.74
CA VAL A 352 2.06 -19.26 -6.62
C VAL A 352 3.39 -18.62 -7.03
N GLU A 353 3.84 -18.81 -8.27
CA GLU A 353 5.04 -18.12 -8.78
C GLU A 353 4.80 -16.61 -8.91
N ARG A 354 3.61 -16.21 -9.37
CA ARG A 354 3.20 -14.81 -9.45
C ARG A 354 3.09 -14.19 -8.08
N MET A 355 2.43 -14.87 -7.13
CA MET A 355 2.35 -14.44 -5.74
C MET A 355 3.76 -14.24 -5.12
N MET A 356 4.72 -15.11 -5.42
CA MET A 356 6.11 -14.97 -4.98
C MET A 356 6.79 -13.75 -5.59
N ARG A 357 6.60 -13.47 -6.89
CA ARG A 357 7.11 -12.26 -7.54
C ARG A 357 6.49 -11.00 -6.96
N ASP A 358 5.19 -11.02 -6.73
CA ASP A 358 4.42 -9.90 -6.16
C ASP A 358 4.81 -9.65 -4.70
N ALA A 359 5.05 -10.68 -3.89
CA ALA A 359 5.44 -10.52 -2.49
C ALA A 359 6.74 -9.71 -2.33
N LYS A 360 7.68 -9.84 -3.27
CA LYS A 360 9.02 -9.22 -3.17
C LYS A 360 8.95 -7.70 -3.08
N ILE A 361 8.08 -7.04 -3.86
CA ILE A 361 8.04 -5.57 -3.85
C ILE A 361 7.57 -5.01 -2.51
N THR A 362 6.77 -5.79 -1.76
CA THR A 362 6.22 -5.36 -0.48
C THR A 362 7.30 -5.07 0.57
N GLN A 363 8.45 -5.75 0.49
CA GLN A 363 9.60 -5.49 1.38
C GLN A 363 10.39 -4.22 1.02
N ILE A 364 10.10 -3.57 -0.12
CA ILE A 364 10.93 -2.51 -0.71
C ILE A 364 10.25 -1.14 -0.68
N TYR A 365 9.09 -0.99 -1.32
CA TYR A 365 8.40 0.30 -1.44
C TYR A 365 7.74 0.75 -0.12
N GLU A 366 7.33 2.02 -0.06
CA GLU A 366 6.81 2.68 1.16
C GLU A 366 7.77 2.60 2.38
N GLY A 367 9.07 2.55 2.07
CA GLY A 367 10.15 2.35 3.02
C GLY A 367 10.55 0.88 3.09
N THR A 368 11.80 0.59 2.76
CA THR A 368 12.33 -0.77 2.81
C THR A 368 12.23 -1.34 4.22
N ASN A 369 12.29 -2.66 4.36
CA ASN A 369 12.24 -3.30 5.68
C ASN A 369 13.42 -2.86 6.58
N GLU A 370 14.55 -2.44 6.01
CA GLU A 370 15.66 -1.79 6.75
C GLU A 370 15.22 -0.43 7.31
N ILE A 371 14.53 0.40 6.52
CA ILE A 371 13.97 1.67 6.99
C ILE A 371 12.93 1.43 8.09
N GLN A 372 12.07 0.41 7.96
CA GLN A 372 11.12 0.08 9.03
C GLN A 372 11.84 -0.28 10.32
N ARG A 373 12.93 -1.06 10.27
CA ARG A 373 13.76 -1.36 11.44
C ARG A 373 14.36 -0.10 12.07
N LEU A 374 14.80 0.87 11.27
CA LEU A 374 15.30 2.15 11.78
C LEU A 374 14.20 2.98 12.45
N VAL A 375 12.98 2.99 11.90
CA VAL A 375 11.82 3.68 12.50
C VAL A 375 11.47 3.03 13.85
N ILE A 376 11.34 1.71 13.89
CA ILE A 376 11.06 0.96 15.12
C ILE A 376 12.11 1.23 16.19
N ALA A 377 13.40 1.12 15.83
CA ALA A 377 14.49 1.36 16.75
C ALA A 377 14.48 2.80 17.29
N ARG A 378 14.23 3.78 16.42
CA ARG A 378 14.19 5.21 16.80
C ARG A 378 13.07 5.50 17.79
N GLU A 379 11.86 4.98 17.56
CA GLU A 379 10.75 5.22 18.49
C GLU A 379 10.93 4.44 19.80
N MET A 380 11.42 3.20 19.72
CA MET A 380 11.70 2.38 20.90
C MET A 380 12.75 3.02 21.82
N LEU A 381 13.78 3.67 21.29
CA LEU A 381 14.81 4.36 22.08
C LEU A 381 14.31 5.60 22.83
N LYS A 382 13.14 6.13 22.49
CA LYS A 382 12.50 7.25 23.21
C LYS A 382 11.63 6.78 24.38
N GLU A 383 11.36 5.48 24.48
CA GLU A 383 10.49 4.94 25.52
C GLU A 383 11.21 4.75 26.85
N ASN A 384 10.54 5.07 27.96
CA ASN A 384 11.05 4.78 29.29
C ASN A 384 10.51 3.44 29.80
N ARG A 385 11.34 2.38 29.72
CA ARG A 385 11.04 1.05 30.25
C ARG A 385 11.83 0.70 31.52
N ALA A 386 12.35 1.72 32.23
CA ALA A 386 13.22 1.53 33.39
C ALA A 386 12.55 0.80 34.57
N PHE A 387 11.21 0.69 34.59
CA PHE A 387 10.48 -0.06 35.61
C PHE A 387 10.89 -1.55 35.68
N LEU A 388 11.38 -2.13 34.59
CA LEU A 388 11.91 -3.51 34.57
C LEU A 388 13.32 -3.62 35.15
N LEU A 389 14.04 -2.51 35.29
CA LEU A 389 15.38 -2.46 35.90
C LEU A 389 15.32 -2.18 37.40
N ALA A 390 14.14 -1.81 37.93
CA ALA A 390 13.94 -1.63 39.35
C ALA A 390 14.06 -2.98 40.08
N GLY A 391 15.15 -3.18 40.82
CA GLY A 391 15.42 -4.41 41.57
C GLY A 391 16.55 -5.29 41.02
N VAL A 392 17.18 -4.90 39.90
CA VAL A 392 18.45 -5.48 39.44
C VAL A 392 19.57 -4.56 39.93
N GLY A 393 20.07 -4.84 41.15
CA GLY A 393 21.18 -4.15 41.80
C GLY A 393 22.46 -4.98 41.80
#